data_AF-V9G3A7-F1
#
_entry.id   AF-V9G3A7-F1
#
_cell.length_a   1.000
_cell.length_b   1.000
_cell.length_c   1.000
_cell.angle_alpha   90.00
_cell.angle_beta   90.00
_cell.angle_gamma   90.00
#
_symmetry.space_group_name_H-M   'P 1'
#
loop_
_entity.id
_entity.type
_entity.pdbx_description
1 polymer ?
#
loop_
_entity_poly.entity_id
_entity_poly.type
_entity_poly.pdbx_seq_one_letter_code
_entity_poly.pdbx_strand_id
1 'polypeptide(L)'
;MHSLERLLVDGDELFNGFFEWFAGQYDPGSGGFYYARSSRTAEEFTPDIESTAQAMNIMERCGLQHSWTDSDKQQVISFFQSKQDPRWGFFYDDHP
;
A
#
# COMPACT_ATOMS: atom_id res chain seq x y z
N MET A 1 -26.85 -25.33 -5.45
CA MET A 1 -25.94 -24.17 -5.52
C MET A 1 -25.83 -23.78 -6.98
N HIS A 2 -26.35 -22.61 -7.33
CA HIS A 2 -26.43 -22.13 -8.71
C HIS A 2 -25.01 -21.78 -9.21
N SER A 3 -24.76 -21.92 -10.53
CA SER A 3 -23.43 -21.71 -11.15
C SER A 3 -22.77 -20.38 -10.76
N LEU A 4 -23.57 -19.32 -10.58
CA LEU A 4 -23.10 -18.00 -10.19
C LEU A 4 -22.60 -17.94 -8.74
N GLU A 5 -23.29 -18.59 -7.80
CA GLU A 5 -22.88 -18.62 -6.39
C GLU A 5 -21.51 -19.29 -6.23
N ARG A 6 -21.28 -20.37 -7.00
CA ARG A 6 -19.98 -21.06 -7.03
C ARG A 6 -18.89 -20.16 -7.61
N LEU A 7 -19.18 -19.46 -8.72
CA LEU A 7 -18.20 -18.55 -9.33
C LEU A 7 -17.77 -17.42 -8.36
N LEU A 8 -18.70 -16.91 -7.54
CA LEU A 8 -18.38 -15.91 -6.54
C LEU A 8 -17.49 -16.47 -5.43
N VAL A 9 -17.81 -17.66 -4.91
CA VAL A 9 -16.99 -18.34 -3.90
C VAL A 9 -15.58 -18.65 -4.44
N ASP A 10 -15.50 -19.24 -5.63
CA ASP A 10 -14.22 -19.54 -6.29
C ASP A 10 -13.41 -18.25 -6.53
N GLY A 11 -14.10 -17.14 -6.85
CA GLY A 11 -13.50 -15.82 -7.00
C GLY A 11 -12.94 -15.27 -5.70
N ASP A 12 -13.67 -15.37 -4.60
CA ASP A 12 -13.22 -14.93 -3.27
C ASP A 12 -12.00 -15.75 -2.80
N GLU A 13 -11.97 -17.06 -3.09
CA GLU A 13 -10.84 -17.93 -2.74
C GLU A 13 -9.52 -17.51 -3.40
N LEU A 14 -9.56 -16.87 -4.59
CA LEU A 14 -8.36 -16.33 -5.25
C LEU A 14 -7.72 -15.18 -4.47
N PHE A 15 -8.47 -14.51 -3.59
CA PHE A 15 -7.98 -13.42 -2.75
C PHE A 15 -7.61 -13.87 -1.33
N ASN A 16 -7.65 -15.17 -1.04
CA ASN A 16 -7.20 -15.69 0.26
C ASN A 16 -5.75 -15.27 0.54
N GLY A 17 -5.52 -14.67 1.71
CA GLY A 17 -4.22 -14.16 2.12
C GLY A 17 -3.80 -12.83 1.48
N PHE A 18 -4.62 -12.23 0.60
CA PHE A 18 -4.31 -10.96 -0.04
C PHE A 18 -4.01 -9.84 0.98
N PHE A 19 -4.84 -9.68 2.00
CA PHE A 19 -4.64 -8.62 3.01
C PHE A 19 -3.43 -8.86 3.91
N GLU A 20 -3.06 -10.11 4.17
CA GLU A 20 -1.83 -10.44 4.90
C GLU A 20 -0.60 -10.09 4.06
N TRP A 21 -0.60 -10.47 2.78
CA TRP A 21 0.44 -10.06 1.84
C TRP A 21 0.52 -8.54 1.70
N PHE A 22 -0.62 -7.86 1.59
CA PHE A 22 -0.73 -6.42 1.43
C PHE A 22 -0.20 -5.68 2.66
N ALA A 23 -0.63 -6.07 3.87
CA ALA A 23 -0.10 -5.52 5.12
C ALA A 23 1.42 -5.74 5.22
N GLY A 24 1.90 -6.86 4.70
CA GLY A 24 3.33 -7.16 4.58
C GLY A 24 4.12 -6.22 3.65
N GLN A 25 3.49 -5.32 2.89
CA GLN A 25 4.19 -4.33 2.08
C GLN A 25 4.43 -3.00 2.79
N TYR A 26 3.75 -2.76 3.91
CA TYR A 26 3.95 -1.54 4.70
C TYR A 26 5.33 -1.52 5.37
N ASP A 27 6.03 -0.41 5.23
CA ASP A 27 7.26 -0.12 5.95
C ASP A 27 6.99 0.87 7.10
N PRO A 28 7.00 0.41 8.36
CA PRO A 28 6.79 1.28 9.51
C PRO A 28 7.95 2.26 9.75
N GLY A 29 9.12 2.03 9.13
CA GLY A 29 10.26 2.93 9.27
C GLY A 29 10.07 4.25 8.51
N SER A 30 9.53 4.17 7.29
CA SER A 30 9.28 5.33 6.43
C SER A 30 7.83 5.80 6.41
N GLY A 31 6.87 4.91 6.67
CA GLY A 31 5.44 5.15 6.45
C GLY A 31 4.99 4.89 5.01
N GLY A 32 5.87 4.42 4.13
CA GLY A 32 5.55 4.06 2.75
C GLY A 32 5.21 2.58 2.56
N PHE A 33 4.82 2.22 1.33
CA PHE A 33 4.63 0.83 0.91
C PHE A 33 5.64 0.45 -0.17
N TYR A 34 6.12 -0.79 -0.09
CA TYR A 34 6.87 -1.42 -1.17
C TYR A 34 5.93 -1.94 -2.27
N TYR A 35 6.41 -1.95 -3.51
CA TYR A 35 5.68 -2.53 -4.64
C TYR A 35 5.35 -4.02 -4.47
N ALA A 36 6.33 -4.81 -4.02
CA ALA A 36 6.19 -6.26 -3.88
C ALA A 36 7.05 -6.82 -2.74
N ARG A 37 6.71 -8.05 -2.31
CA ARG A 37 7.43 -8.75 -1.23
C ARG A 37 8.93 -8.89 -1.52
N SER A 38 9.32 -9.11 -2.78
CA SER A 38 10.72 -9.19 -3.19
C SER A 38 11.45 -7.86 -3.03
N SER A 39 10.75 -6.74 -3.22
CA SER A 39 11.31 -5.39 -3.06
C SER A 39 11.69 -5.09 -1.61
N ARG A 40 11.01 -5.69 -0.62
CA ARG A 40 11.40 -5.55 0.80
C ARG A 40 12.74 -6.19 1.15
N THR A 41 13.16 -7.20 0.40
CA THR A 41 14.35 -7.99 0.71
C THR A 41 15.59 -7.58 -0.05
N ALA A 42 15.43 -6.74 -1.08
CA ALA A 42 16.54 -6.24 -1.88
C ALA A 42 16.90 -4.82 -1.41
N GLU A 43 18.17 -4.57 -1.14
CA GLU A 43 18.66 -3.30 -0.59
C GLU A 43 18.51 -2.14 -1.59
N GLU A 44 18.38 -2.45 -2.88
CA GLU A 44 18.21 -1.48 -3.96
C GLU A 44 16.81 -0.87 -4.04
N PHE A 45 15.81 -1.45 -3.35
CA PHE A 45 14.45 -0.94 -3.39
C PHE A 45 14.07 -0.27 -2.08
N THR A 46 13.32 0.82 -2.20
CA THR A 46 12.73 1.55 -1.08
C THR A 46 11.24 1.75 -1.34
N PRO A 47 10.45 2.06 -0.31
CA PRO A 47 9.09 2.51 -0.52
C PRO A 47 9.04 3.75 -1.42
N ASP A 48 8.08 3.75 -2.34
CA ASP A 48 7.92 4.77 -3.38
C ASP A 48 6.51 5.38 -3.35
N ILE A 49 6.33 6.51 -4.02
CA ILE A 49 5.08 7.26 -4.07
C ILE A 49 3.98 6.47 -4.78
N GLU A 50 4.30 5.75 -5.85
CA GLU A 50 3.33 5.04 -6.69
C GLU A 50 2.71 3.87 -5.92
N SER A 51 3.55 2.99 -5.36
CA SER A 51 3.16 1.86 -4.52
C SER A 51 2.40 2.31 -3.28
N THR A 52 2.83 3.40 -2.64
CA THR A 52 2.14 3.98 -1.48
C THR A 52 0.76 4.52 -1.86
N ALA A 53 0.66 5.27 -2.97
CA ALA A 53 -0.63 5.76 -3.46
C ALA A 53 -1.56 4.62 -3.89
N GLN A 54 -1.03 3.56 -4.50
CA GLN A 54 -1.79 2.36 -4.84
C GLN A 54 -2.31 1.66 -3.58
N ALA A 55 -1.49 1.53 -2.54
CA ALA A 55 -1.91 0.99 -1.26
C ALA A 55 -3.04 1.81 -0.61
N MET A 56 -2.95 3.15 -0.65
CA MET A 56 -4.03 4.03 -0.18
C MET A 56 -5.34 3.77 -0.93
N ASN A 57 -5.29 3.64 -2.25
CA ASN A 57 -6.46 3.34 -3.07
C ASN A 57 -7.07 1.97 -2.75
N ILE A 58 -6.24 0.95 -2.52
CA ILE A 58 -6.70 -0.39 -2.11
C ILE A 58 -7.43 -0.29 -0.76
N MET A 59 -6.83 0.39 0.22
CA MET A 59 -7.43 0.54 1.55
C MET A 59 -8.76 1.28 1.50
N GLU A 60 -8.87 2.35 0.72
CA GLU A 60 -10.14 3.06 0.53
C GLU A 60 -11.20 2.13 -0.09
N ARG A 61 -10.87 1.45 -1.20
CA ARG A 61 -11.80 0.59 -1.95
C ARG A 61 -12.24 -0.65 -1.19
N CYS A 62 -11.37 -1.19 -0.35
CA CYS A 62 -11.69 -2.32 0.53
C CYS A 62 -12.27 -1.86 1.89
N GLY A 63 -12.47 -0.56 2.09
CA GLY A 63 -13.02 -0.01 3.33
C GLY A 63 -12.10 -0.14 4.54
N LEU A 64 -10.80 -0.39 4.37
CA LEU A 64 -9.81 -0.63 5.43
C LEU A 64 -9.30 0.63 6.14
N GLN A 65 -9.62 1.83 5.63
CA GLN A 65 -9.18 3.12 6.18
C GLN A 65 -9.48 3.34 7.68
N HIS A 66 -10.51 2.67 8.22
CA HIS A 66 -10.86 2.75 9.64
C HIS A 66 -9.92 1.93 10.54
N SER A 67 -9.11 1.04 9.96
CA SER A 67 -8.13 0.25 10.71
C SER A 67 -6.88 1.05 11.08
N TRP A 68 -6.66 2.20 10.44
CA TRP A 68 -5.52 3.07 10.70
C TRP A 68 -5.74 3.99 11.90
N THR A 69 -4.78 3.97 12.81
CA THR A 69 -4.66 4.96 13.87
C THR A 69 -4.26 6.32 13.29
N ASP A 70 -4.42 7.38 14.07
CA ASP A 70 -3.95 8.71 13.64
C ASP A 70 -2.42 8.76 13.49
N SER A 71 -1.70 7.90 14.21
CA SER A 71 -0.25 7.73 14.03
C SER A 71 0.10 7.12 12.67
N ASP A 72 -0.65 6.12 12.22
CA ASP A 72 -0.42 5.47 10.91
C ASP A 72 -0.66 6.47 9.77
N LYS A 73 -1.76 7.23 9.86
CA LYS A 73 -2.08 8.30 8.91
C LYS A 73 -0.97 9.35 8.88
N GLN A 74 -0.50 9.78 10.05
CA GLN A 74 0.55 10.80 10.13
C GLN A 74 1.86 10.32 9.51
N GLN A 75 2.23 9.06 9.70
CA GLN A 75 3.43 8.48 9.07
C GLN A 75 3.35 8.50 7.54
N VAL A 76 2.20 8.14 6.97
CA VAL A 76 2.01 8.14 5.52
C VAL A 76 1.98 9.56 4.95
N ILE A 77 1.37 10.51 5.67
CA ILE A 77 1.45 11.93 5.31
C ILE A 77 2.90 12.41 5.29
N SER A 78 3.67 12.08 6.34
CA SER A 78 5.08 12.43 6.43
C SER A 78 5.92 11.75 5.36
N PHE A 79 5.59 10.52 4.95
CA PHE A 79 6.22 9.85 3.81
C PHE A 79 6.06 10.67 2.52
N PHE A 80 4.84 11.03 2.14
CA PHE A 80 4.62 11.85 0.94
C PHE A 80 5.30 13.22 1.03
N GLN A 81 5.25 13.87 2.20
CA GLN A 81 5.93 15.15 2.42
C GLN A 81 7.45 15.03 2.31
N SER A 82 8.04 13.89 2.70
CA SER A 82 9.48 13.66 2.58
C SER A 82 9.95 13.56 1.13
N LYS A 83 9.03 13.18 0.23
CA LYS A 83 9.25 13.11 -1.22
C LYS A 83 8.82 14.39 -1.96
N GLN A 84 8.39 15.41 -1.22
CA GLN A 84 7.92 16.68 -1.79
C GLN A 84 9.00 17.75 -1.66
N ASP A 85 9.29 18.47 -2.74
CA ASP A 85 10.14 19.65 -2.68
C ASP A 85 9.44 20.74 -1.85
N PRO A 86 10.09 21.25 -0.77
CA PRO A 86 9.44 22.16 0.16
C PRO A 86 9.22 23.57 -0.41
N ARG A 87 9.86 23.92 -1.52
CA ARG A 87 9.75 25.24 -2.16
C ARG A 87 8.65 25.27 -3.22
N TRP A 88 8.51 24.20 -4.00
CA TRP A 88 7.60 24.17 -5.16
C TRP A 88 6.40 23.24 -4.96
N GLY A 89 6.49 22.30 -4.02
CA GLY A 89 5.45 21.31 -3.78
C GLY A 89 5.42 20.17 -4.80
N PHE A 90 6.39 20.10 -5.72
CA PHE A 90 6.50 18.98 -6.66
C PHE A 90 7.03 17.73 -5.96
N PHE A 91 6.51 16.58 -6.36
CA PHE A 91 7.00 15.29 -5.89
C PHE A 91 8.21 14.85 -6.72
N TYR A 92 9.22 14.33 -6.03
CA TYR A 92 10.40 13.71 -6.63
C TYR A 92 10.55 12.33 -6.03
N ASP A 93 10.56 11.33 -6.90
CA ASP A 93 10.94 9.97 -6.55
C ASP A 93 12.08 9.56 -7.47
N ASP A 94 13.27 9.38 -6.91
CA ASP A 94 14.48 9.08 -7.70
C ASP A 94 14.40 7.67 -8.32
N HIS A 95 13.55 6.81 -7.75
CA HIS A 95 13.33 5.42 -8.14
C HIS A 95 11.83 5.06 -8.09
N PRO A 96 11.01 5.57 -9.02
CA PRO A 96 9.60 5.20 -9.14
C PRO A 96 9.42 3.76 -9.61
#